data_AF-A0AAF0J4B8-F1
#
_entry.id   AF-A0AAF0J4B8-F1
#
_cell.length_a   1.000
_cell.length_b   1.000
_cell.length_c   1.000
_cell.angle_alpha   90.00
_cell.angle_beta   90.00
_cell.angle_gamma   90.00
#
_symmetry.space_group_name_H-M   'P 1'
#
loop_
_entity.id
_entity.type
_entity.pdbx_description
1 polymer ?
#
loop_
_entity_poly.entity_id
_entity_poly.type
_entity_poly.pdbx_seq_one_letter_code
_entity_poly.pdbx_strand_id
1 'polypeptide(L)'
;MSLYTQNFHFIDLASQLSEEPIFPMALERVRTFSDQRKALVIVPDLSSLIWSTTGSSDAVVGDAIQWLRALRAWCATHNAALITLMHADACSITSHVGVLDKTDEALFRYMLRTADLWVSVNELPSGRAADCDGELAVHALTRPAAAASCADATSPLLPFLLERYMPASEKP
;
A
#
# COMPACT_ATOMS: atom_id res chain seq x y z
N MET A 1 -8.56 30.24 10.38
CA MET A 1 -8.38 28.77 10.30
C MET A 1 -9.53 28.20 9.46
N SER A 2 -9.53 28.50 8.17
CA SER A 2 -9.13 27.66 7.01
C SER A 2 -10.13 26.54 6.70
N LEU A 3 -10.93 26.76 5.66
CA LEU A 3 -11.96 25.86 5.10
C LEU A 3 -11.41 24.52 4.58
N TYR A 4 -10.09 24.33 4.52
CA TYR A 4 -9.44 23.14 3.95
C TYR A 4 -9.38 21.92 4.88
N THR A 5 -9.63 22.08 6.18
CA THR A 5 -9.55 20.96 7.14
C THR A 5 -10.81 20.09 7.19
N GLN A 6 -11.86 20.43 6.44
CA GLN A 6 -13.13 19.69 6.51
C GLN A 6 -13.06 18.30 5.83
N ASN A 7 -12.10 18.10 4.92
CA ASN A 7 -11.99 16.87 4.11
C ASN A 7 -10.78 16.01 4.47
N PHE A 8 -10.00 16.39 5.48
CA PHE A 8 -8.82 15.65 5.90
C PHE A 8 -8.98 15.20 7.35
N HIS A 9 -8.93 13.89 7.56
CA HIS A 9 -8.98 13.28 8.88
C HIS A 9 -7.61 12.67 9.20
N PHE A 10 -7.07 13.05 10.35
CA PHE A 10 -5.79 12.53 10.84
C PHE A 10 -6.05 11.56 11.99
N ILE A 11 -5.47 10.36 11.90
CA ILE A 11 -5.47 9.36 12.98
C ILE A 11 -4.03 9.26 13.47
N ASP A 12 -3.77 9.79 14.65
CA ASP A 12 -2.47 9.70 15.30
C ASP A 12 -2.32 8.35 16.00
N LEU A 13 -1.67 7.40 15.33
CA LEU A 13 -1.34 6.11 15.93
C LEU A 13 -0.06 6.18 16.79
N ALA A 14 0.82 7.16 16.54
CA ALA A 14 2.11 7.25 17.22
C ALA A 14 1.93 7.57 18.71
N SER A 15 1.00 8.45 19.06
CA SER A 15 0.65 8.73 20.46
C SER A 15 -0.04 7.58 21.19
N GLN A 16 -0.44 6.52 20.48
CA GLN A 16 -1.19 5.37 20.99
C GLN A 16 -0.39 4.06 20.92
N LEU A 17 0.89 4.09 20.53
CA LEU A 17 1.72 2.89 20.39
C LEU A 17 1.89 2.09 21.70
N SER A 18 1.71 2.73 22.86
CA SER A 18 1.71 2.06 24.16
C SER A 18 0.39 1.38 24.53
N GLU A 19 -0.69 1.62 23.77
CA GLU A 19 -2.02 1.07 24.01
C GLU A 19 -2.25 -0.16 23.11
N GLU A 20 -2.14 -1.37 23.67
CA GLU A 20 -2.49 -2.59 22.94
C GLU A 20 -4.02 -2.85 22.95
N PRO A 21 -4.62 -3.30 21.84
CA PRO A 21 -4.02 -3.60 20.53
C PRO A 21 -4.17 -2.46 19.49
N ILE A 22 -3.04 -2.02 18.91
CA ILE A 22 -2.98 -0.87 17.98
C ILE A 22 -3.74 -1.10 16.67
N PHE A 23 -3.58 -2.26 16.03
CA PHE A 23 -4.14 -2.50 14.70
C PHE A 23 -5.67 -2.58 14.66
N PRO A 24 -6.35 -3.32 15.57
CA PRO A 24 -7.81 -3.31 15.65
C PRO A 24 -8.35 -1.91 15.94
N MET A 25 -7.71 -1.18 16.87
CA MET A 25 -8.09 0.20 17.19
C MET A 25 -7.98 1.13 15.98
N ALA A 26 -6.88 1.05 15.23
CA ALA A 26 -6.68 1.84 14.01
C ALA A 26 -7.81 1.61 13.00
N LEU A 27 -8.24 0.35 12.81
CA LEU A 27 -9.35 0.02 11.92
C LEU A 27 -10.69 0.58 12.41
N GLU A 28 -10.97 0.49 13.72
CA GLU A 28 -12.18 1.07 14.29
C GLU A 28 -12.23 2.59 14.11
N ARG A 29 -11.09 3.27 14.26
CA ARG A 29 -10.98 4.71 13.96
C ARG A 29 -11.28 5.03 12.50
N VAL A 30 -10.88 4.18 11.55
CA VAL A 30 -11.25 4.37 10.13
C VAL A 30 -12.76 4.14 9.93
N ARG A 31 -13.35 3.15 10.62
CA ARG A 31 -14.77 2.80 10.50
C ARG A 31 -15.72 3.89 10.98
N THR A 32 -15.29 4.79 11.86
CA THR A 32 -16.12 5.94 12.28
C THR A 32 -16.40 6.93 11.14
N PHE A 33 -15.67 6.83 10.02
CA PHE A 33 -15.87 7.66 8.82
C PHE A 33 -16.76 6.98 7.75
N SER A 34 -17.75 6.19 8.17
CA SER A 34 -18.59 5.30 7.32
C SER A 34 -19.23 5.96 6.09
N ASP A 35 -19.45 7.28 6.12
CA ASP A 35 -20.20 7.98 5.07
C ASP A 35 -19.30 8.54 3.95
N GLN A 36 -17.98 8.42 4.08
CA GLN A 36 -17.00 8.97 3.13
C GLN A 36 -16.81 8.05 1.92
N ARG A 37 -17.76 8.07 0.98
CA ARG A 37 -17.58 7.44 -0.34
C ARG A 37 -16.44 8.15 -1.09
N LYS A 38 -15.57 7.37 -1.75
CA LYS A 38 -14.41 7.89 -2.52
C LYS A 38 -13.32 8.55 -1.66
N ALA A 39 -13.14 8.10 -0.42
CA ALA A 39 -12.02 8.53 0.42
C ALA A 39 -10.67 8.04 -0.13
N LEU A 40 -9.60 8.75 0.25
CA LEU A 40 -8.22 8.30 0.09
C LEU A 40 -7.64 8.01 1.47
N VAL A 41 -7.37 6.73 1.76
CA VAL A 41 -6.74 6.29 3.00
C VAL A 41 -5.24 6.20 2.78
N ILE A 42 -4.46 6.89 3.60
CA ILE A 42 -3.00 6.90 3.50
C ILE A 42 -2.41 6.34 4.79
N VAL A 43 -1.59 5.30 4.67
CA VAL A 43 -0.74 4.79 5.74
C VAL A 43 0.71 5.11 5.37
N PRO A 44 1.28 6.21 5.90
CA PRO A 44 2.51 6.79 5.37
C PRO A 44 3.78 6.08 5.81
N ASP A 45 3.72 5.18 6.79
CA ASP A 45 4.89 4.40 7.22
C ASP A 45 4.45 3.12 7.95
N LEU A 46 4.39 2.02 7.20
CA LEU A 46 4.11 0.70 7.77
C LEU A 46 5.28 0.15 8.56
N SER A 47 6.52 0.46 8.17
CA SER A 47 7.74 -0.06 8.79
C SER A 47 7.86 0.45 10.22
N SER A 48 7.72 1.76 10.42
CA SER A 48 7.73 2.34 11.78
C SER A 48 6.60 1.78 12.64
N LEU A 49 5.43 1.51 12.07
CA LEU A 49 4.31 0.93 12.81
C LEU A 49 4.63 -0.49 13.29
N ILE A 50 5.16 -1.37 12.43
CA ILE A 50 5.53 -2.73 12.83
C ILE A 50 6.72 -2.76 13.80
N TRP A 51 7.74 -1.91 13.60
CA TRP A 51 8.91 -1.87 14.47
C TRP A 51 8.61 -1.31 15.86
N SER A 52 7.57 -0.47 15.96
CA SER A 52 7.15 0.13 17.23
C SER A 52 6.06 -0.67 17.95
N THR A 53 5.49 -1.69 17.30
CA THR A 53 4.46 -2.54 17.92
C THR A 53 5.13 -3.61 18.78
N THR A 54 4.69 -3.71 20.04
CA THR A 54 5.16 -4.71 20.98
C THR A 54 4.64 -6.10 20.63
N GLY A 55 5.45 -7.13 20.87
CA GLY A 55 5.11 -8.52 20.59
C GLY A 55 6.22 -9.29 19.89
N SER A 56 5.98 -10.56 19.59
CA SER A 56 6.89 -11.32 18.74
C SER A 56 6.74 -10.88 17.28
N SER A 57 7.85 -10.86 16.53
CA SER A 57 7.86 -10.38 15.15
C SER A 57 6.87 -11.12 14.23
N ASP A 58 6.67 -12.43 14.47
CA ASP A 58 5.69 -13.25 13.73
C ASP A 58 4.23 -12.88 14.07
N ALA A 59 3.94 -12.55 15.34
CA ALA A 59 2.60 -12.12 15.75
C ALA A 59 2.30 -10.72 15.19
N VAL A 60 3.24 -9.78 15.35
CA VAL A 60 3.11 -8.40 14.86
C VAL A 60 2.87 -8.37 13.34
N VAL A 61 3.65 -9.11 12.56
CA VAL A 61 3.44 -9.16 11.10
C VAL A 61 2.12 -9.84 10.74
N GLY A 62 1.72 -10.87 11.49
CA GLY A 62 0.43 -11.53 11.33
C GLY A 62 -0.75 -10.59 11.56
N ASP A 63 -0.69 -9.79 12.62
CA ASP A 63 -1.72 -8.81 12.97
C ASP A 63 -1.74 -7.65 11.98
N ALA A 64 -0.58 -7.15 11.55
CA ALA A 64 -0.46 -6.12 10.52
C ALA A 64 -1.09 -6.60 9.20
N ILE A 65 -0.84 -7.84 8.78
CA ILE A 65 -1.43 -8.42 7.56
C ILE A 65 -2.95 -8.57 7.70
N GLN A 66 -3.44 -9.02 8.86
CA GLN A 66 -4.88 -9.13 9.11
C GLN A 66 -5.56 -7.75 9.05
N TRP A 67 -4.92 -6.75 9.65
CA TRP A 67 -5.38 -5.37 9.62
C TRP A 67 -5.40 -4.78 8.22
N LEU A 68 -4.32 -4.92 7.45
CA LEU A 68 -4.28 -4.46 6.06
C LEU A 68 -5.34 -5.15 5.19
N ARG A 69 -5.60 -6.44 5.42
CA ARG A 69 -6.68 -7.17 4.74
C ARG A 69 -8.04 -6.55 5.06
N ALA A 70 -8.30 -6.26 6.33
CA ALA A 70 -9.56 -5.68 6.76
C ALA A 70 -9.72 -4.22 6.30
N LEU A 71 -8.64 -3.42 6.32
CA LEU A 71 -8.61 -2.05 5.82
C LEU A 71 -8.86 -2.00 4.31
N ARG A 72 -8.23 -2.90 3.54
CA ARG A 72 -8.47 -3.03 2.10
C ARG A 72 -9.91 -3.43 1.79
N ALA A 73 -10.47 -4.38 2.55
CA ALA A 73 -11.86 -4.78 2.40
C ALA A 73 -12.81 -3.60 2.69
N TRP A 74 -12.55 -2.84 3.76
CA TRP A 74 -13.29 -1.62 4.06
C TRP A 74 -13.21 -0.61 2.92
N CYS A 75 -12.00 -0.36 2.38
CA CYS A 75 -11.82 0.56 1.26
C CYS A 75 -12.62 0.11 0.02
N ALA A 76 -12.61 -1.18 -0.30
CA ALA A 76 -13.38 -1.74 -1.40
C ALA A 76 -14.90 -1.54 -1.21
N THR A 77 -15.43 -1.76 -0.01
CA THR A 77 -16.85 -1.55 0.31
C THR A 77 -17.28 -0.08 0.16
N HIS A 78 -16.38 0.87 0.41
CA HIS A 78 -16.67 2.31 0.39
C HIS A 78 -16.19 3.01 -0.89
N ASN A 79 -15.74 2.26 -1.90
CA ASN A 79 -15.12 2.78 -3.13
C ASN A 79 -13.98 3.77 -2.83
N ALA A 80 -13.20 3.49 -1.79
CA ALA A 80 -12.04 4.27 -1.38
C ALA A 80 -10.74 3.68 -1.93
N ALA A 81 -9.72 4.52 -2.06
CA ALA A 81 -8.36 4.10 -2.43
C ALA A 81 -7.49 3.96 -1.18
N LEU A 82 -6.56 3.01 -1.20
CA LEU A 82 -5.58 2.79 -0.14
C LEU A 82 -4.16 3.00 -0.68
N ILE A 83 -3.42 3.90 -0.05
CA ILE A 83 -1.99 4.11 -0.29
C ILE A 83 -1.23 3.71 0.97
N THR A 84 -0.20 2.90 0.81
CA THR A 84 0.69 2.47 1.88
C THR A 84 2.14 2.73 1.47
N LEU A 85 2.96 3.15 2.41
CA LEU A 85 4.41 3.27 2.24
C LEU A 85 5.12 2.32 3.20
N MET A 86 6.20 1.71 2.72
CA MET A 86 7.06 0.81 3.48
C MET A 86 8.51 0.99 3.04
N HIS A 87 9.43 0.90 3.99
CA HIS A 87 10.86 0.82 3.73
C HIS A 87 11.22 -0.59 3.25
N ALA A 88 11.80 -0.69 2.05
CA ALA A 88 12.15 -1.97 1.43
C ALA A 88 13.63 -2.35 1.64
N ASP A 89 14.41 -1.57 2.37
CA ASP A 89 15.87 -1.71 2.50
C ASP A 89 16.30 -3.07 3.10
N ALA A 90 15.45 -3.67 3.94
CA ALA A 90 15.69 -4.98 4.54
C ALA A 90 15.13 -6.16 3.70
N CYS A 91 14.46 -5.86 2.58
CA CYS A 91 13.86 -6.86 1.70
C CYS A 91 14.85 -7.36 0.65
N SER A 92 14.61 -8.57 0.14
CA SER A 92 15.45 -9.21 -0.90
C SER A 92 15.47 -8.47 -2.24
N ILE A 93 14.53 -7.55 -2.46
CA ILE A 93 14.43 -6.79 -3.71
C ILE A 93 15.48 -5.67 -3.82
N THR A 94 15.96 -5.17 -2.68
CA THR A 94 16.96 -4.10 -2.57
C THR A 94 18.31 -4.65 -2.08
N SER A 95 18.29 -5.60 -1.14
CA SER A 95 19.49 -6.11 -0.50
C SER A 95 20.27 -7.10 -1.37
N HIS A 96 21.55 -6.78 -1.60
CA HIS A 96 22.49 -7.64 -2.34
C HIS A 96 22.82 -8.97 -1.65
N VAL A 97 22.57 -9.09 -0.34
CA VAL A 97 22.86 -10.29 0.46
C VAL A 97 21.60 -11.12 0.75
N GLY A 98 20.47 -10.75 0.15
CA GLY A 98 19.18 -11.40 0.37
C GLY A 98 18.36 -10.77 1.51
N VAL A 99 17.43 -11.54 2.08
CA VAL A 99 16.50 -11.06 3.11
C VAL A 99 17.27 -10.72 4.40
N LEU A 100 17.23 -9.46 4.81
CA LEU A 100 17.83 -8.99 6.08
C LEU A 100 16.83 -9.07 7.23
N ASP A 101 15.57 -8.70 6.99
CA ASP A 101 14.48 -8.79 7.95
C ASP A 101 13.33 -9.62 7.37
N LYS A 102 13.00 -10.72 8.05
CA LYS A 102 11.93 -11.65 7.63
C LYS A 102 10.54 -11.06 7.82
N THR A 103 10.35 -10.20 8.80
CA THR A 103 9.08 -9.51 9.08
C THR A 103 8.81 -8.50 7.99
N ASP A 104 9.80 -7.68 7.62
CA ASP A 104 9.68 -6.75 6.51
C ASP A 104 9.44 -7.50 5.20
N GLU A 105 10.22 -8.55 4.90
CA GLU A 105 10.04 -9.34 3.69
C GLU A 105 8.65 -9.99 3.61
N ALA A 106 8.11 -10.50 4.73
CA ALA A 106 6.80 -11.11 4.76
C ALA A 106 5.69 -10.09 4.49
N LEU A 107 5.77 -8.91 5.10
CA LEU A 107 4.82 -7.81 4.87
C LEU A 107 4.92 -7.29 3.44
N PHE A 108 6.13 -7.08 2.94
CA PHE A 108 6.41 -6.61 1.58
C PHE A 108 5.83 -7.57 0.52
N ARG A 109 6.08 -8.88 0.66
CA ARG A 109 5.49 -9.90 -0.22
C ARG A 109 3.97 -9.91 -0.17
N TYR A 110 3.38 -9.72 1.00
CA TYR A 110 1.93 -9.60 1.13
C TYR A 110 1.41 -8.37 0.37
N MET A 111 2.07 -7.22 0.51
CA MET A 111 1.72 -6.00 -0.21
C MET A 111 1.84 -6.15 -1.72
N LEU A 112 2.94 -6.69 -2.24
CA LEU A 112 3.10 -6.92 -3.68
C LEU A 112 2.02 -7.86 -4.24
N ARG A 113 1.60 -8.88 -3.47
CA ARG A 113 0.52 -9.80 -3.90
C ARG A 113 -0.86 -9.15 -3.85
N THR A 114 -1.00 -8.02 -3.15
CA THR A 114 -2.31 -7.41 -2.89
C THR A 114 -2.51 -6.10 -3.59
N ALA A 115 -1.48 -5.29 -3.75
CA ALA A 115 -1.53 -3.99 -4.41
C ALA A 115 -1.87 -4.11 -5.90
N ASP A 116 -2.52 -3.06 -6.40
CA ASP A 116 -2.83 -2.90 -7.82
C ASP A 116 -1.66 -2.20 -8.55
N LEU A 117 -0.96 -1.33 -7.83
CA LEU A 117 0.20 -0.56 -8.26
C LEU A 117 1.29 -0.67 -7.20
N TRP A 118 2.54 -0.85 -7.62
CA TRP A 118 3.70 -0.66 -6.78
C TRP A 118 4.56 0.46 -7.36
N VAL A 119 4.84 1.46 -6.55
CA VAL A 119 5.76 2.54 -6.88
C VAL A 119 6.99 2.35 -6.04
N SER A 120 8.15 2.21 -6.69
CA SER A 120 9.45 2.17 -6.03
C SER A 120 10.13 3.53 -6.16
N VAL A 121 10.79 3.95 -5.09
CA VAL A 121 11.56 5.19 -5.01
C VAL A 121 12.94 4.76 -4.55
N ASN A 122 13.94 4.90 -5.42
CA ASN A 122 15.30 4.46 -5.14
C ASN A 122 16.27 5.63 -5.34
N GLU A 123 17.40 5.58 -4.65
CA GLU A 123 18.55 6.40 -5.01
C GLU A 123 19.10 5.98 -6.38
N LEU A 124 19.80 6.90 -7.06
CA LEU A 124 20.47 6.57 -8.32
C LEU A 124 21.54 5.48 -8.07
N PRO A 125 21.55 4.37 -8.84
CA PRO A 125 22.56 3.31 -8.69
C PRO A 125 24.00 3.81 -8.85
N SER A 126 24.19 4.91 -9.59
CA SER A 126 25.49 5.57 -9.80
C SER A 126 25.95 6.48 -8.65
N GLY A 127 25.13 6.66 -7.62
CA GLY A 127 25.30 7.69 -6.59
C GLY A 127 24.67 9.03 -6.99
N ARG A 128 24.95 10.09 -6.23
CA ARG A 128 24.25 11.39 -6.35
C ARG A 128 24.64 12.14 -7.63
N ALA A 129 23.64 12.65 -8.34
CA ALA A 129 23.81 13.69 -9.35
C ALA A 129 23.52 15.07 -8.74
N ALA A 130 24.01 16.14 -9.37
CA ALA A 130 23.77 17.51 -8.89
C ALA A 130 22.32 17.97 -9.08
N ASP A 131 21.61 17.35 -10.01
CA ASP A 131 20.28 17.73 -10.50
C ASP A 131 19.26 16.58 -10.44
N CYS A 132 19.64 15.42 -9.89
CA CYS A 132 18.76 14.26 -9.78
C CYS A 132 18.98 13.53 -8.45
N ASP A 133 17.90 13.43 -7.66
CA ASP A 133 17.91 12.83 -6.32
C ASP A 133 17.72 11.31 -6.33
N GLY A 134 17.16 10.74 -7.40
CA GLY A 134 16.79 9.33 -7.45
C GLY A 134 15.96 8.95 -8.67
N GLU A 135 15.46 7.72 -8.65
CA GLU A 135 14.53 7.20 -9.64
C GLU A 135 13.18 6.86 -9.00
N LEU A 136 12.12 7.04 -9.77
CA LEU A 136 10.79 6.59 -9.43
C LEU A 136 10.32 5.63 -10.52
N ALA A 137 10.07 4.38 -10.15
CA ALA A 137 9.54 3.38 -11.07
C ALA A 137 8.14 2.96 -10.68
N VAL A 138 7.26 2.86 -11.68
CA VAL A 138 5.84 2.52 -11.49
C VAL A 138 5.58 1.17 -12.12
N HIS A 139 5.18 0.21 -11.28
CA HIS A 139 4.92 -1.17 -11.65
C HIS A 139 3.43 -1.47 -11.48
N ALA A 140 2.72 -1.65 -12.59
CA ALA A 140 1.37 -2.21 -12.56
C ALA A 140 1.46 -3.68 -12.14
N LEU A 141 0.87 -4.03 -10.99
CA LEU A 141 0.95 -5.39 -10.44
C LEU A 141 -0.25 -6.25 -10.86
N THR A 142 -1.30 -5.63 -11.40
CA THR A 142 -2.49 -6.26 -12.00
C THR A 142 -3.00 -7.48 -11.25
N ARG A 143 -3.95 -7.26 -10.32
CA ARG A 143 -4.95 -8.31 -10.04
C ARG A 143 -5.97 -8.36 -11.18
N PRO A 144 -6.40 -9.55 -11.61
CA PRO A 144 -7.52 -9.73 -12.55
C PRO A 144 -8.84 -9.02 -12.14
N ALA A 145 -8.98 -8.61 -10.88
CA ALA A 145 -10.14 -7.84 -10.41
C ALA A 145 -10.20 -6.41 -10.97
N ALA A 146 -9.05 -5.78 -11.30
CA ALA A 146 -9.03 -4.48 -11.96
C ALA A 146 -9.47 -4.57 -13.43
N ALA A 147 -9.16 -5.68 -14.12
CA ALA A 147 -9.73 -5.97 -15.43
C ALA A 147 -11.27 -6.11 -15.38
N ALA A 148 -11.83 -6.57 -14.25
CA ALA A 148 -13.28 -6.65 -14.06
C ALA A 148 -13.95 -5.30 -13.71
N SER A 149 -13.22 -4.33 -13.14
CA SER A 149 -13.75 -2.98 -12.85
C SER A 149 -13.53 -1.97 -13.98
N CYS A 150 -12.60 -2.25 -14.91
CA CYS A 150 -12.53 -1.59 -16.22
C CYS A 150 -13.51 -2.20 -17.24
N ALA A 151 -14.55 -2.90 -16.81
CA ALA A 151 -15.64 -3.36 -17.68
C ALA A 151 -16.53 -2.21 -18.18
N ASP A 152 -16.23 -0.95 -17.83
CA ASP A 152 -16.74 0.19 -18.58
C ASP A 152 -15.93 0.33 -19.87
N ALA A 153 -16.57 0.05 -21.01
CA ALA A 153 -16.00 0.17 -22.36
C ALA A 153 -15.49 1.59 -22.70
N THR A 154 -15.74 2.57 -21.82
CA THR A 154 -15.33 3.97 -21.93
C THR A 154 -14.04 4.29 -21.17
N SER A 155 -13.45 3.33 -20.45
CA SER A 155 -12.20 3.57 -19.71
C SER A 155 -11.06 3.90 -20.68
N PRO A 156 -10.38 5.05 -20.55
CA PRO A 156 -9.24 5.41 -21.41
C PRO A 156 -8.03 4.49 -21.19
N LEU A 157 -8.04 3.68 -20.13
CA LEU A 157 -7.01 2.68 -19.82
C LEU A 157 -7.29 1.32 -20.48
N LEU A 158 -8.50 1.11 -21.01
CA LEU A 158 -8.90 -0.16 -21.63
C LEU A 158 -7.98 -0.58 -22.79
N PRO A 159 -7.57 0.31 -23.72
CA PRO A 159 -6.66 -0.07 -24.80
C PRO A 159 -5.30 -0.55 -24.29
N PHE A 160 -4.74 0.12 -23.29
CA PHE A 160 -3.46 -0.26 -22.68
C PHE A 160 -3.54 -1.61 -21.96
N LEU A 161 -4.66 -1.87 -21.26
CA LEU A 161 -4.89 -3.13 -20.58
C LEU A 161 -5.08 -4.28 -21.59
N LEU A 162 -5.84 -4.08 -22.65
CA LEU A 162 -6.03 -5.09 -23.70
C LEU A 162 -4.70 -5.38 -24.42
N GLU A 163 -3.95 -4.36 -24.81
CA GLU A 163 -2.70 -4.58 -25.56
C GLU A 163 -1.66 -5.37 -24.77
N ARG A 164 -1.56 -5.12 -23.46
CA ARG A 164 -0.54 -5.73 -22.60
C ARG A 164 -0.94 -7.08 -22.03
N TYR A 165 -2.23 -7.32 -21.83
CA TYR A 165 -2.72 -8.50 -21.10
C TYR A 165 -3.65 -9.41 -21.91
N MET A 166 -4.13 -8.99 -23.09
CA MET A 166 -4.87 -9.88 -23.98
C MET A 166 -3.91 -10.94 -24.53
N PRO A 167 -4.20 -12.24 -24.34
CA PRO A 167 -3.37 -13.30 -24.90
C PRO A 167 -3.31 -13.14 -26.42
N ALA A 168 -2.14 -13.44 -27.01
CA ALA A 168 -1.92 -13.22 -28.44
C ALA A 168 -2.93 -13.94 -29.34
N SER A 169 -3.55 -15.02 -28.84
CA SER A 169 -4.62 -15.76 -29.51
C SER A 169 -5.96 -15.03 -29.61
N GLU A 170 -6.16 -13.98 -28.80
CA GLU A 170 -7.42 -13.24 -28.72
C GLU A 170 -7.29 -11.82 -29.30
N LYS A 171 -6.07 -11.36 -29.62
CA LYS A 171 -5.87 -10.08 -30.32
C LYS A 171 -6.48 -10.15 -31.72
N PRO A 172 -7.28 -9.15 -32.15
CA PRO A 172 -7.94 -9.14 -33.46
C PRO A 172 -6.96 -9.05 -34.63
#